data_AF-A0A954MJR7-F1
#
_entry.id   AF-A0A954MJR7-F1
#
_cell.length_a   1.000
_cell.length_b   1.000
_cell.length_c   1.000
_cell.angle_alpha   90.00
_cell.angle_beta   90.00
_cell.angle_gamma   90.00
#
_symmetry.space_group_name_H-M   'P 1'
#
loop_
_entity.id
_entity.type
_entity.pdbx_description
1 polymer ?
#
loop_
_entity_poly.entity_id
_entity_poly.type
_entity_poly.pdbx_seq_one_letter_code
_entity_poly.pdbx_strand_id
1 'polypeptide(L)'
;MKRSMTSDEVDTFMKQLKLLIAVIVVLFLIPLCVYAFYLDRRMGSFENSLRYRPPQETAEEHVVAAEDRSHVARNPVLGQLVYVPAYSHVYHGDGNPNLLTITLSVRNTSLSQDIAIKSVRYFDTKGREVKSYLGKPIRIAPLGSTEVLVGREDASGGSGASFLVEWLASTPVTEPIVEAVMIDTRSQQGISFVSRGTVISEVVSQPDSANGATSTAPASTSQTPSE
;
A
#
# COMPACT_ATOMS: atom_id res chain seq x y z
N MET A 1 -47.41 73.73 -18.88
CA MET A 1 -46.31 74.35 -19.64
C MET A 1 -45.35 73.23 -20.07
N LYS A 2 -45.49 72.72 -21.30
CA LYS A 2 -44.73 71.57 -21.81
C LYS A 2 -43.49 72.12 -22.52
N ARG A 3 -42.34 72.09 -21.86
CA ARG A 3 -41.08 72.59 -22.41
C ARG A 3 -40.61 71.58 -23.46
N SER A 4 -40.77 71.88 -24.76
CA SER A 4 -40.23 71.03 -25.82
C SER A 4 -38.73 71.27 -25.93
N MET A 5 -37.92 70.28 -25.60
CA MET A 5 -36.47 70.33 -25.84
C MET A 5 -36.21 70.47 -27.33
N THR A 6 -35.41 71.46 -27.70
CA THR A 6 -34.97 71.71 -29.09
C THR A 6 -34.04 70.59 -29.57
N SER A 7 -34.01 70.30 -30.88
CA SER A 7 -33.21 69.20 -31.46
C SER A 7 -31.74 69.21 -31.01
N ASP A 8 -31.16 70.41 -30.85
CA ASP A 8 -29.78 70.59 -30.41
C ASP A 8 -29.55 70.17 -28.95
N GLU A 9 -30.56 70.29 -28.08
CA GLU A 9 -30.49 69.85 -26.69
C GLU A 9 -30.53 68.32 -26.60
N VAL A 10 -31.32 67.67 -27.45
CA VAL A 10 -31.41 66.20 -27.55
C VAL A 10 -30.10 65.62 -28.07
N ASP A 11 -29.49 66.22 -29.10
CA ASP A 11 -28.22 65.76 -29.66
C ASP A 11 -27.06 65.92 -28.66
N THR A 12 -27.06 67.02 -27.90
CA THR A 12 -26.07 67.25 -26.84
C THR A 12 -26.25 66.25 -25.70
N PHE A 13 -27.48 65.98 -25.29
CA PHE A 13 -27.80 64.96 -24.28
C PHE A 13 -27.39 63.56 -24.73
N MET A 14 -27.68 63.19 -25.99
CA MET A 14 -27.30 61.90 -26.55
C MET A 14 -25.78 61.73 -26.67
N LYS A 15 -25.04 62.81 -27.00
CA LYS A 15 -23.57 62.80 -26.99
C LYS A 15 -23.02 62.61 -25.57
N GLN A 16 -23.57 63.33 -24.58
CA GLN A 16 -23.17 63.20 -23.18
C GLN A 16 -23.50 61.83 -22.59
N LEU A 17 -24.67 61.26 -22.92
CA LEU A 17 -25.08 59.92 -22.49
C LEU A 17 -24.19 58.83 -23.10
N LYS A 18 -23.87 58.92 -24.39
CA LYS A 18 -22.93 58.00 -25.04
C LYS A 18 -21.53 58.09 -24.43
N LEU A 19 -21.08 59.31 -24.11
CA LEU A 19 -19.80 59.52 -23.43
C LEU A 19 -19.82 58.90 -22.02
N LEU A 20 -20.90 59.09 -21.25
CA LEU A 20 -21.06 58.52 -19.92
C LEU A 20 -21.06 56.98 -19.96
N ILE A 21 -21.81 56.37 -20.89
CA ILE A 21 -21.84 54.91 -21.06
C ILE A 21 -20.45 54.40 -21.46
N ALA A 22 -19.76 55.06 -22.39
CA ALA A 22 -18.41 54.69 -22.79
C ALA A 22 -17.44 54.74 -21.61
N VAL A 23 -17.52 55.78 -20.76
CA VAL A 23 -16.70 55.91 -19.55
C VAL A 23 -17.01 54.80 -18.55
N ILE A 24 -18.28 54.49 -18.30
CA ILE A 24 -18.68 53.40 -17.40
C ILE A 24 -18.18 52.06 -17.94
N VAL A 25 -18.38 51.79 -19.22
CA VAL A 25 -17.93 50.55 -19.88
C VAL A 25 -16.41 50.40 -19.74
N VAL A 26 -15.64 51.46 -19.98
CA VAL A 26 -14.18 51.46 -19.81
C VAL A 26 -13.79 51.25 -18.34
N LEU A 27 -14.50 51.91 -17.41
CA LEU A 27 -14.27 51.81 -15.97
C LEU A 27 -14.52 50.41 -15.41
N PHE A 28 -15.42 49.63 -16.02
CA PHE A 28 -15.69 48.23 -15.61
C PHE A 28 -14.92 47.19 -16.43
N LEU A 29 -14.70 47.40 -17.74
CA LEU A 29 -13.94 46.45 -18.57
C LEU A 29 -12.46 46.40 -18.21
N ILE A 30 -11.83 47.55 -17.94
CA ILE A 30 -10.39 47.57 -17.64
C ILE A 30 -10.08 46.75 -16.37
N PRO A 31 -10.75 46.94 -15.22
CA PRO A 31 -10.52 46.12 -14.04
C PRO A 31 -10.85 44.64 -14.27
N LEU A 32 -11.90 44.34 -15.04
CA LEU A 32 -12.25 42.96 -15.38
C LEU A 32 -11.14 42.27 -16.19
N CYS A 33 -10.58 42.96 -17.19
CA CYS A 33 -9.44 42.47 -17.97
C CYS A 33 -8.18 42.32 -17.12
N VAL A 34 -7.89 43.27 -16.21
CA VAL A 34 -6.77 43.18 -15.27
C VAL A 34 -6.96 42.01 -14.31
N TYR A 35 -8.17 41.78 -13.82
CA TYR A 35 -8.49 40.66 -12.94
C TYR A 35 -8.37 39.32 -13.67
N ALA A 36 -8.87 39.22 -14.91
CA ALA A 36 -8.70 38.03 -15.74
C ALA A 36 -7.21 37.74 -16.00
N PHE A 37 -6.41 38.76 -16.31
CA PHE A 37 -4.96 38.61 -16.48
C PHE A 37 -4.25 38.19 -15.19
N TYR A 38 -4.69 38.71 -14.04
CA TYR A 38 -4.18 38.31 -12.73
C TYR A 38 -4.53 36.85 -12.40
N LEU A 39 -5.75 36.40 -12.71
CA LEU A 39 -6.16 35.00 -12.53
C LEU A 39 -5.37 34.06 -13.44
N ASP A 40 -5.16 34.42 -14.70
CA ASP A 40 -4.36 33.64 -15.65
C ASP A 40 -2.90 33.51 -15.18
N ARG A 41 -2.30 34.63 -14.76
CA ARG A 41 -0.96 34.66 -14.14
C ARG A 41 -0.87 33.82 -12.86
N ARG A 42 -1.93 33.80 -12.04
CA ARG A 42 -1.99 33.04 -10.78
C ARG A 42 -2.20 31.55 -11.00
N MET A 43 -2.90 31.15 -12.07
CA MET A 43 -3.23 29.76 -12.34
C MET A 43 -2.05 28.98 -12.93
N GLY A 44 -1.15 29.65 -13.67
CA GLY A 44 0.06 29.04 -14.21
C GLY A 44 1.02 28.46 -13.16
N SER A 45 1.04 28.97 -11.92
CA SER A 45 1.91 28.43 -10.87
C SER A 45 1.36 27.14 -10.23
N PHE A 46 0.04 26.93 -10.27
CA PHE A 46 -0.62 25.78 -9.64
C PHE A 46 -0.55 24.51 -10.50
N GLU A 47 -0.69 24.65 -11.81
CA GLU A 47 -0.58 23.49 -12.72
C GLU A 47 0.83 22.88 -12.69
N ASN A 48 1.86 23.71 -12.47
CA ASN A 48 3.25 23.27 -12.43
C ASN A 48 3.61 22.46 -11.17
N SER A 49 2.85 22.60 -10.07
CA SER A 49 3.02 21.80 -8.84
C SER A 49 2.34 20.43 -8.89
N LEU A 50 1.45 20.19 -9.86
CA LEU A 50 0.72 18.93 -10.01
C LEU A 50 1.30 18.05 -11.13
N ARG A 51 2.35 18.51 -11.83
CA ARG A 51 3.02 17.73 -12.86
C ARG A 51 3.93 16.69 -12.22
N TYR A 52 3.68 15.42 -12.56
CA TYR A 52 4.55 14.31 -12.26
C TYR A 52 5.99 14.66 -12.68
N ARG A 53 6.91 14.68 -11.72
CA ARG A 53 8.35 14.71 -11.98
C ARG A 53 8.86 13.29 -11.79
N PRO A 54 9.39 12.63 -12.83
CA PRO A 54 10.10 11.38 -12.61
C PRO A 54 11.25 11.63 -11.63
N PRO A 55 11.62 10.65 -10.80
CA PRO A 55 12.79 10.77 -9.91
C PRO A 55 13.99 11.31 -10.70
N GLN A 56 14.60 12.42 -10.26
CA GLN A 56 15.81 12.92 -10.88
C GLN A 56 16.97 11.99 -10.50
N GLU A 57 17.60 11.37 -11.48
CA GLU A 57 18.88 10.68 -11.31
C GLU A 57 19.91 11.74 -10.89
N THR A 58 20.41 11.65 -9.66
CA THR A 58 21.38 12.60 -9.12
C THR A 58 22.65 12.56 -9.99
N ALA A 59 22.90 13.64 -10.72
CA ALA A 59 24.12 13.82 -11.53
C ALA A 59 25.35 14.23 -10.67
N GLU A 60 25.18 14.35 -9.36
CA GLU A 60 26.27 14.72 -8.44
C GLU A 60 26.96 13.46 -7.90
N GLU A 61 28.27 13.41 -8.15
CA GLU A 61 29.30 12.46 -7.70
C GLU A 61 29.44 12.28 -6.17
N HIS A 62 28.43 12.66 -5.37
CA HIS A 62 28.34 12.18 -3.99
C HIS A 62 27.87 10.72 -3.98
N VAL A 63 28.64 9.88 -4.65
CA VAL A 63 28.65 8.44 -4.41
C VAL A 63 29.08 8.31 -2.96
N VAL A 64 28.13 8.00 -2.09
CA VAL A 64 28.45 7.48 -0.76
C VAL A 64 29.44 6.35 -1.02
N ALA A 65 30.71 6.56 -0.65
CA ALA A 65 31.80 5.65 -0.97
C ALA A 65 31.32 4.23 -0.63
N ALA A 66 31.14 3.43 -1.68
CA ALA A 66 30.67 2.05 -1.58
C ALA A 66 31.83 1.19 -1.07
N GLU A 67 32.33 1.50 0.12
CA GLU A 67 33.16 0.58 0.87
C GLU A 67 32.23 -0.51 1.39
N ASP A 68 32.14 -1.58 0.61
CA ASP A 68 31.77 -2.94 1.01
C ASP A 68 30.58 -3.06 1.97
N ARG A 69 29.46 -2.42 1.63
CA ARG A 69 28.19 -2.74 2.27
C ARG A 69 27.55 -3.90 1.53
N SER A 70 27.95 -5.10 1.89
CA SER A 70 27.14 -6.29 1.59
C SER A 70 25.71 -6.03 2.08
N HIS A 71 24.73 -6.13 1.18
CA HIS A 71 23.32 -6.02 1.53
C HIS A 71 22.93 -7.24 2.37
N VAL A 72 23.17 -7.17 3.68
CA VAL A 72 22.76 -8.21 4.61
C VAL A 72 21.24 -8.13 4.73
N ALA A 73 20.57 -9.26 4.48
CA ALA A 73 19.13 -9.39 4.68
C ALA A 73 18.76 -8.96 6.11
N ARG A 74 17.82 -8.04 6.26
CA ARG A 74 17.28 -7.71 7.59
C ARG A 74 16.45 -8.89 8.09
N ASN A 75 16.72 -9.35 9.31
CA ASN A 75 16.08 -10.49 9.98
C ASN A 75 15.93 -11.74 9.09
N PRO A 76 17.04 -12.39 8.71
CA PRO A 76 16.97 -13.55 7.84
C PRO A 76 16.39 -14.75 8.60
N VAL A 77 15.32 -15.35 8.08
CA VAL A 77 14.62 -16.49 8.69
C VAL A 77 14.47 -17.64 7.71
N LEU A 78 14.36 -18.88 8.22
CA LEU A 78 14.23 -20.09 7.38
C LEU A 78 12.78 -20.42 7.04
N GLY A 79 11.82 -19.81 7.70
CA GLY A 79 10.41 -20.05 7.44
C GLY A 79 9.53 -19.51 8.55
N GLN A 80 8.26 -19.30 8.22
CA GLN A 80 7.29 -18.74 9.16
C GLN A 80 5.89 -19.33 8.93
N LEU A 81 5.10 -19.26 9.99
CA LEU A 81 3.66 -19.43 9.95
C LEU A 81 3.01 -18.05 10.09
N VAL A 82 2.28 -17.63 9.07
CA VAL A 82 1.73 -16.28 8.96
C VAL A 82 0.20 -16.35 9.00
N TYR A 83 -0.39 -15.67 9.97
CA TYR A 83 -1.84 -15.47 10.08
C TYR A 83 -2.24 -14.21 9.32
N VAL A 84 -3.16 -14.34 8.37
CA VAL A 84 -3.59 -13.22 7.51
C VAL A 84 -5.09 -13.00 7.70
N PRO A 85 -5.51 -11.90 8.34
CA PRO A 85 -6.93 -11.59 8.45
C PRO A 85 -7.54 -11.36 7.07
N ALA A 86 -8.73 -11.91 6.84
CA ALA A 86 -9.48 -11.79 5.60
C ALA A 86 -10.97 -11.58 5.89
N TYR A 87 -11.71 -11.04 4.92
CA TYR A 87 -13.12 -10.72 5.13
C TYR A 87 -13.89 -11.16 3.88
N SER A 88 -14.69 -12.22 3.99
CA SER A 88 -15.65 -12.59 2.92
C SER A 88 -16.73 -11.51 2.78
N HIS A 89 -17.02 -10.81 3.88
CA HIS A 89 -17.89 -9.64 3.89
C HIS A 89 -17.55 -8.67 5.03
N VAL A 90 -17.93 -7.42 4.84
CA VAL A 90 -17.94 -6.37 5.87
C VAL A 90 -19.35 -5.81 6.01
N TYR A 91 -19.63 -5.09 7.08
CA TYR A 91 -20.96 -4.54 7.34
C TYR A 91 -21.04 -3.05 7.01
N HIS A 92 -22.21 -2.60 6.58
CA HIS A 92 -22.52 -1.18 6.35
C HIS A 92 -23.95 -0.86 6.79
N GLY A 93 -24.25 0.42 7.03
CA GLY A 93 -25.54 0.87 7.56
C GLY A 93 -25.89 0.14 8.86
N ASP A 94 -27.11 -0.40 8.94
CA ASP A 94 -27.63 -1.13 10.11
C ASP A 94 -27.18 -2.60 10.18
N GLY A 95 -25.95 -2.90 9.73
CA GLY A 95 -25.39 -4.25 9.77
C GLY A 95 -25.63 -5.10 8.52
N ASN A 96 -25.94 -4.47 7.38
CA ASN A 96 -26.10 -5.18 6.12
C ASN A 96 -24.73 -5.69 5.62
N PRO A 97 -24.59 -6.98 5.26
CA PRO A 97 -23.34 -7.50 4.74
C PRO A 97 -23.11 -7.02 3.32
N ASN A 98 -21.89 -6.56 3.03
CA ASN A 98 -21.37 -6.41 1.68
C ASN A 98 -20.28 -7.46 1.44
N LEU A 99 -20.55 -8.41 0.53
CA LEU A 99 -19.62 -9.47 0.16
C LEU A 99 -18.38 -8.89 -0.53
N LEU A 100 -17.27 -9.60 -0.48
CA LEU A 100 -15.97 -9.17 -1.00
C LEU A 100 -15.28 -10.33 -1.70
N THR A 101 -14.64 -10.05 -2.83
CA THR A 101 -13.63 -10.94 -3.39
C THR A 101 -12.35 -10.79 -2.57
N ILE A 102 -11.71 -11.89 -2.20
CA ILE A 102 -10.44 -11.87 -1.46
C ILE A 102 -9.33 -12.40 -2.35
N THR A 103 -8.24 -11.65 -2.47
CA THR A 103 -7.00 -12.10 -3.11
C THR A 103 -5.90 -12.15 -2.06
N LEU A 104 -5.51 -13.35 -1.63
CA LEU A 104 -4.30 -13.54 -0.84
C LEU A 104 -3.10 -13.49 -1.79
N SER A 105 -2.13 -12.62 -1.51
CA SER A 105 -0.87 -12.52 -2.23
C SER A 105 0.29 -12.89 -1.32
N VAL A 106 1.18 -13.74 -1.82
CA VAL A 106 2.46 -14.07 -1.18
C VAL A 106 3.58 -13.68 -2.14
N ARG A 107 4.48 -12.82 -1.68
CA ARG A 107 5.54 -12.21 -2.51
C ARG A 107 6.90 -12.46 -1.87
N ASN A 108 7.77 -13.16 -2.59
CA ASN A 108 9.13 -13.40 -2.16
C ASN A 108 9.93 -12.09 -2.27
N THR A 109 10.42 -11.58 -1.15
CA THR A 109 11.23 -10.35 -1.12
C THR A 109 12.73 -10.63 -1.27
N SER A 110 13.14 -11.90 -1.26
CA SER A 110 14.52 -12.31 -1.47
C SER A 110 14.99 -11.98 -2.89
N LEU A 111 16.21 -11.45 -2.98
CA LEU A 111 16.85 -11.08 -4.24
C LEU A 111 17.49 -12.28 -4.94
N SER A 112 17.76 -13.39 -4.23
CA SER A 112 18.57 -14.49 -4.75
C SER A 112 18.08 -15.89 -4.40
N GLN A 113 17.21 -16.03 -3.40
CA GLN A 113 16.76 -17.34 -2.92
C GLN A 113 15.27 -17.55 -3.20
N ASP A 114 14.92 -18.77 -3.60
CA ASP A 114 13.54 -19.22 -3.66
C ASP A 114 12.96 -19.42 -2.26
N ILE A 115 11.63 -19.31 -2.16
CA ILE A 115 10.87 -19.82 -1.01
C ILE A 115 9.88 -20.88 -1.47
N ALA A 116 9.52 -21.79 -0.58
CA ALA A 116 8.48 -22.78 -0.79
C ALA A 116 7.26 -22.46 0.10
N ILE A 117 6.09 -22.30 -0.51
CA ILE A 117 4.83 -22.21 0.22
C ILE A 117 4.35 -23.63 0.45
N LYS A 118 4.38 -24.07 1.71
CA LYS A 118 4.04 -25.43 2.12
C LYS A 118 2.54 -25.61 2.23
N SER A 119 1.82 -24.62 2.77
CA SER A 119 0.37 -24.66 2.86
C SER A 119 -0.26 -23.26 2.83
N VAL A 120 -1.50 -23.21 2.31
CA VAL A 120 -2.39 -22.04 2.39
C VAL A 120 -3.75 -22.57 2.82
N ARG A 121 -4.09 -22.34 4.09
CA ARG A 121 -5.32 -22.85 4.72
C ARG A 121 -6.25 -21.70 5.05
N TYR A 122 -7.52 -21.81 4.71
CA TYR A 122 -8.54 -20.79 4.89
C TYR A 122 -9.52 -21.19 5.98
N PHE A 123 -9.75 -20.28 6.93
CA PHE A 123 -10.54 -20.50 8.13
C PHE A 123 -11.74 -19.56 8.18
N ASP A 124 -12.84 -20.04 8.74
CA ASP A 124 -14.02 -19.23 9.00
C ASP A 124 -13.91 -18.42 10.30
N THR A 125 -14.92 -17.58 10.53
CA THR A 125 -15.07 -16.73 11.73
C THR A 125 -15.08 -17.52 13.04
N LYS A 126 -15.34 -18.84 13.00
CA LYS A 126 -15.32 -19.73 14.18
C LYS A 126 -13.98 -20.46 14.34
N GLY A 127 -13.00 -20.17 13.50
CA GLY A 127 -11.69 -20.81 13.50
C GLY A 127 -11.68 -22.22 12.91
N ARG A 128 -12.70 -22.60 12.13
CA ARG A 128 -12.75 -23.90 11.44
C ARG A 128 -12.09 -23.79 10.08
N GLU A 129 -11.24 -24.75 9.73
CA GLU A 129 -10.66 -24.83 8.39
C GLU A 129 -11.75 -25.15 7.37
N VAL A 130 -11.96 -24.24 6.43
CA VAL A 130 -12.98 -24.36 5.38
C VAL A 130 -12.37 -24.95 4.11
N LYS A 131 -11.13 -24.56 3.79
CA LYS A 131 -10.48 -24.96 2.55
C LYS A 131 -8.96 -24.91 2.64
N SER A 132 -8.31 -25.93 2.09
CA SER A 132 -6.88 -25.91 1.78
C SER A 132 -6.68 -25.69 0.29
N TYR A 133 -5.87 -24.70 -0.07
CA TYR A 133 -5.67 -24.28 -1.46
C TYR A 133 -4.52 -24.99 -2.17
N LEU A 134 -3.62 -25.63 -1.41
CA LEU A 134 -2.47 -26.33 -1.96
C LEU A 134 -2.55 -27.82 -1.62
N GLY A 135 -2.50 -28.67 -2.65
CA GLY A 135 -2.32 -30.12 -2.48
C GLY A 135 -0.86 -30.56 -2.35
N LYS A 136 0.07 -29.70 -2.77
CA LYS A 136 1.52 -29.88 -2.68
C LYS A 136 2.22 -28.52 -2.54
N PRO A 137 3.43 -28.47 -1.94
CA PRO A 137 4.19 -27.23 -1.87
C PRO A 137 4.47 -26.63 -3.24
N ILE A 138 4.46 -25.30 -3.33
CA ILE A 138 4.82 -24.55 -4.54
C ILE A 138 6.04 -23.68 -4.28
N ARG A 139 6.90 -23.51 -5.28
CA ARG A 139 8.08 -22.64 -5.19
C ARG A 139 7.75 -21.26 -5.74
N ILE A 140 8.28 -20.24 -5.09
CA ILE A 140 8.27 -18.85 -5.55
C ILE A 140 9.73 -18.42 -5.74
N ALA A 141 10.08 -18.10 -6.98
CA ALA A 141 11.40 -17.61 -7.35
C ALA A 141 11.73 -16.27 -6.64
N PRO A 142 13.00 -15.81 -6.63
CA PRO A 142 13.37 -14.49 -6.13
C PRO A 142 12.51 -13.41 -6.76
N LEU A 143 12.00 -12.48 -5.95
CA LEU A 143 11.10 -11.41 -6.37
C LEU A 143 9.79 -11.87 -7.03
N GLY A 144 9.49 -13.17 -7.01
CA GLY A 144 8.26 -13.74 -7.54
C GLY A 144 7.09 -13.61 -6.57
N SER A 145 5.89 -13.91 -7.07
CA SER A 145 4.68 -13.95 -6.25
C SER A 145 3.75 -15.09 -6.67
N THR A 146 2.82 -15.42 -5.79
CA THR A 146 1.69 -16.30 -6.07
C THR A 146 0.45 -15.75 -5.38
N GLU A 147 -0.71 -16.10 -5.91
CA GLU A 147 -2.00 -15.58 -5.47
C GLU A 147 -3.01 -16.71 -5.27
N VAL A 148 -3.90 -16.51 -4.30
CA VAL A 148 -5.07 -17.36 -4.06
C VAL A 148 -6.32 -16.49 -4.05
N LEU A 149 -7.31 -16.88 -4.84
CA LEU A 149 -8.58 -16.15 -4.97
C LEU A 149 -9.71 -16.87 -4.24
N VAL A 150 -10.38 -16.16 -3.32
CA VAL A 150 -11.70 -16.51 -2.80
C VAL A 150 -12.71 -15.66 -3.55
N GLY A 151 -13.62 -16.31 -4.28
CA GLY A 151 -14.64 -15.59 -5.04
C GLY A 151 -15.62 -14.89 -4.11
N ARG A 152 -16.17 -13.75 -4.56
CA ARG A 152 -17.17 -12.96 -3.83
C ARG A 152 -18.31 -13.78 -3.23
N GLU A 153 -18.85 -14.71 -4.01
CA GLU A 153 -20.02 -15.51 -3.60
C GLU A 153 -19.67 -16.57 -2.54
N ASP A 154 -18.37 -16.78 -2.28
CA ASP A 154 -17.89 -17.66 -1.22
C ASP A 154 -17.91 -16.93 0.14
N ALA A 155 -19.10 -16.91 0.74
CA ALA A 155 -19.35 -16.36 2.07
C ALA A 155 -18.93 -17.31 3.22
N SER A 156 -18.33 -18.46 2.93
CA SER A 156 -18.05 -19.50 3.92
C SER A 156 -17.07 -19.06 5.02
N GLY A 157 -16.20 -18.09 4.74
CA GLY A 157 -15.26 -17.53 5.72
C GLY A 157 -15.91 -16.56 6.72
N GLY A 158 -16.95 -15.85 6.29
CA GLY A 158 -17.62 -14.81 7.06
C GLY A 158 -16.78 -13.55 7.29
N SER A 159 -17.15 -12.77 8.32
CA SER A 159 -16.55 -11.47 8.65
C SER A 159 -15.29 -11.55 9.50
N GLY A 160 -14.94 -12.72 10.02
CA GLY A 160 -13.69 -12.99 10.73
C GLY A 160 -12.87 -14.08 10.04
N ALA A 161 -12.92 -14.14 8.71
CA ALA A 161 -12.17 -15.13 7.96
C ALA A 161 -10.65 -14.91 8.12
N SER A 162 -9.86 -15.94 7.86
CA SER A 162 -8.41 -15.81 7.87
C SER A 162 -7.71 -16.85 7.04
N PHE A 163 -6.50 -16.53 6.61
CA PHE A 163 -5.57 -17.51 6.07
C PHE A 163 -4.48 -17.82 7.07
N LEU A 164 -4.01 -19.06 7.00
CA LEU A 164 -2.80 -19.50 7.63
C LEU A 164 -1.85 -19.98 6.53
N VAL A 165 -0.75 -19.24 6.36
CA VAL A 165 0.24 -19.48 5.31
C VAL A 165 1.51 -19.98 5.95
N GLU A 166 1.94 -21.18 5.57
CA GLU A 166 3.22 -21.74 6.00
C GLU A 166 4.20 -21.69 4.83
N TRP A 167 5.34 -21.07 5.04
CA TRP A 167 6.42 -21.00 4.06
C TRP A 167 7.76 -21.37 4.67
N LEU A 168 8.65 -21.91 3.83
CA LEU A 168 9.99 -22.37 4.19
C LEU A 168 11.00 -21.97 3.11
N ALA A 169 12.26 -21.81 3.49
CA ALA A 169 13.40 -21.62 2.60
C ALA A 169 14.53 -22.58 2.99
N SER A 170 15.38 -22.95 2.02
CA SER A 170 16.55 -23.80 2.27
C SER A 170 17.68 -23.05 2.99
N THR A 171 17.71 -21.73 2.83
CA THR A 171 18.68 -20.81 3.39
C THR A 171 17.93 -19.65 4.03
N PRO A 172 18.52 -18.93 5.00
CA PRO A 172 17.84 -17.80 5.63
C PRO A 172 17.57 -16.69 4.61
N VAL A 173 16.33 -16.21 4.54
CA VAL A 173 15.88 -15.19 3.58
C VAL A 173 15.18 -14.03 4.28
N THR A 174 15.06 -12.91 3.57
CA THR A 174 14.20 -11.80 4.00
C THR A 174 12.74 -12.26 4.04
N GLU A 175 12.00 -11.78 5.05
CA GLU A 175 10.58 -12.12 5.22
C GLU A 175 9.76 -11.78 3.97
N PRO A 176 8.98 -12.73 3.43
CA PRO A 176 8.10 -12.47 2.31
C PRO A 176 6.94 -11.56 2.74
N ILE A 177 6.39 -10.82 1.79
CA ILE A 177 5.15 -10.07 2.03
C ILE A 177 3.99 -11.04 1.85
N VAL A 178 3.16 -11.16 2.88
CA VAL A 178 1.92 -11.94 2.85
C VAL A 178 0.77 -11.01 3.21
N GLU A 179 -0.16 -10.81 2.28
CA GLU A 179 -1.27 -9.87 2.46
C GLU A 179 -2.54 -10.33 1.75
N ALA A 180 -3.70 -9.92 2.26
CA ALA A 180 -4.99 -10.16 1.64
C ALA A 180 -5.57 -8.85 1.16
N VAL A 181 -5.94 -8.79 -0.12
CA VAL A 181 -6.65 -7.68 -0.74
C VAL A 181 -8.12 -8.04 -0.83
N MET A 182 -8.97 -7.24 -0.21
CA MET A 182 -10.42 -7.37 -0.30
C MET A 182 -10.96 -6.32 -1.26
N ILE A 183 -11.82 -6.73 -2.20
CA ILE A 183 -12.39 -5.81 -3.18
C ILE A 183 -13.85 -6.15 -3.51
N ASP A 184 -14.66 -5.10 -3.66
CA ASP A 184 -15.96 -5.14 -4.32
C ASP A 184 -16.10 -3.95 -5.27
N THR A 185 -16.50 -4.22 -6.51
CA THR A 185 -16.75 -3.23 -7.55
C THR A 185 -18.16 -3.34 -8.17
N ARG A 186 -19.07 -4.14 -7.61
CA ARG A 186 -20.42 -4.35 -8.21
C ARG A 186 -21.37 -3.15 -8.02
N SER A 187 -21.14 -2.32 -7.01
CA SER A 187 -21.98 -1.15 -6.71
C SER A 187 -21.40 0.13 -7.32
N GLN A 188 -22.18 1.22 -7.29
CA GLN A 188 -21.71 2.55 -7.76
C GLN A 188 -20.56 3.12 -6.92
N GLN A 189 -20.33 2.57 -5.73
CA GLN A 189 -19.18 2.85 -4.88
C GLN A 189 -18.41 1.54 -4.69
N GLY A 190 -17.20 1.47 -5.27
CA GLY A 190 -16.29 0.36 -5.03
C GLY A 190 -15.59 0.50 -3.68
N ILE A 191 -15.37 -0.60 -2.99
CA ILE A 191 -14.57 -0.65 -1.77
C ILE A 191 -13.38 -1.58 -1.98
N SER A 192 -12.22 -1.17 -1.48
CA SER A 192 -11.06 -2.04 -1.41
C SER A 192 -10.18 -1.68 -0.24
N PHE A 193 -9.58 -2.70 0.37
CA PHE A 193 -8.64 -2.53 1.47
C PHE A 193 -7.72 -3.75 1.56
N VAL A 194 -6.60 -3.56 2.26
CA VAL A 194 -5.58 -4.59 2.43
C VAL A 194 -5.45 -4.93 3.91
N SER A 195 -5.25 -6.21 4.19
CA SER A 195 -4.91 -6.74 5.50
C SER A 195 -3.55 -7.42 5.39
N ARG A 196 -2.61 -7.03 6.27
CA ARG A 196 -1.28 -7.64 6.30
C ARG A 196 -1.25 -8.86 7.22
N GLY A 197 -0.49 -9.86 6.82
CA GLY A 197 -0.19 -11.02 7.64
C GLY A 197 0.61 -10.64 8.88
N THR A 198 0.37 -11.37 9.97
CA THR A 198 1.14 -11.34 11.21
C THR A 198 1.84 -12.68 11.38
N VAL A 199 3.16 -12.63 11.59
CA VAL A 199 3.95 -13.82 11.92
C VAL A 199 3.54 -14.30 13.31
N ILE A 200 3.16 -15.57 13.42
CA ILE A 200 2.76 -16.18 14.70
C ILE A 200 3.72 -17.30 15.15
N SER A 201 4.59 -17.77 14.26
CA SER A 201 5.67 -18.71 14.55
C SER A 201 6.75 -18.59 13.48
N GLU A 202 8.01 -18.77 13.85
CA GLU A 202 9.15 -18.66 12.95
C GLU A 202 10.22 -19.73 13.24
N VAL A 203 10.93 -20.14 12.19
CA VAL A 203 12.09 -21.02 12.26
C VAL A 203 13.33 -20.14 12.12
N VAL A 204 13.99 -19.88 13.24
CA VAL A 204 15.22 -19.08 13.28
C VAL A 204 16.43 -20.00 13.13
N SER A 205 17.39 -19.59 12.31
CA SER A 205 18.71 -20.21 12.27
C SER A 205 19.47 -19.79 13.52
N GLN A 206 19.75 -20.71 14.43
CA GLN A 206 20.54 -20.42 15.61
C GLN A 206 21.95 -19.96 15.16
N PRO A 207 22.40 -18.74 15.50
CA PRO A 207 23.79 -18.36 15.23
C PRO A 207 24.69 -19.21 16.13
N ASP A 208 25.79 -19.72 15.56
CA ASP A 208 26.74 -20.61 16.21
C ASP A 208 27.14 -20.17 17.63
N SER A 209 26.59 -20.83 18.65
CA SER A 209 27.17 -20.87 19.99
C SER A 209 28.38 -21.80 19.99
N ALA A 210 29.41 -21.43 19.23
CA ALA A 210 30.72 -22.08 19.24
C ALA A 210 31.78 -21.07 19.69
N ASN A 211 31.78 -20.74 20.99
CA ASN A 211 32.99 -20.34 21.69
C ASN A 211 32.79 -20.36 23.22
N GLY A 212 33.50 -21.27 23.89
CA GLY A 212 33.94 -21.09 25.28
C GLY A 212 33.28 -21.97 26.34
N ALA A 213 33.69 -23.24 26.43
CA ALA A 213 34.07 -23.87 27.70
C ALA A 213 34.75 -25.22 27.45
N THR A 214 36.05 -25.17 27.17
CA THR A 214 36.96 -26.27 27.48
C THR A 214 36.94 -26.45 28.99
N SER A 215 36.18 -27.43 29.49
CA SER A 215 36.38 -27.98 30.83
C SER A 215 37.01 -29.35 30.68
N THR A 216 38.34 -29.34 30.65
CA THR A 216 39.19 -30.49 30.93
C THR A 216 38.68 -31.25 32.15
N ALA A 217 38.45 -32.55 31.96
CA ALA A 217 38.39 -33.52 33.03
C ALA A 217 39.69 -33.50 33.85
N PRO A 218 39.66 -34.05 35.06
CA PRO A 218 40.51 -35.21 35.25
C PRO A 218 39.73 -36.42 35.78
N ALA A 219 40.12 -37.57 35.26
CA ALA A 219 39.81 -38.87 35.81
C ALA A 219 40.47 -39.05 37.18
N SER A 220 39.71 -39.58 38.14
CA SER A 220 40.23 -40.25 39.32
C SER A 220 39.46 -41.55 39.54
N THR A 221 40.13 -42.66 39.27
CA THR A 221 39.68 -44.03 39.48
C THR A 221 39.81 -44.41 40.96
N SER A 222 38.97 -45.36 41.39
CA SER A 222 39.11 -46.29 42.52
C SER A 222 39.01 -45.75 43.96
N GLN A 223 38.00 -46.22 44.71
CA GLN A 223 38.14 -47.33 45.65
C GLN A 223 36.81 -47.61 46.40
N THR A 224 36.33 -48.85 46.30
CA THR A 224 35.50 -49.52 47.31
C THR A 224 36.38 -49.80 48.54
N PRO A 225 35.85 -49.80 49.78
CA PRO A 225 35.55 -51.09 50.38
C PRO A 225 34.29 -51.12 51.29
N SER A 226 33.71 -52.32 51.34
CA SER A 226 32.94 -52.99 52.41
C SER A 226 32.78 -52.29 53.77
N GLU A 227 31.53 -52.18 54.24
CA GLU A 227 30.93 -52.94 55.35
C GLU A 227 29.39 -52.97 55.19
#